data_AF-A0A6J0CII2-F1
#
_entry.id   AF-A0A6J0CII2-F1
#
_cell.length_a   1.000
_cell.length_b   1.000
_cell.length_c   1.000
_cell.angle_alpha   90.00
_cell.angle_beta   90.00
_cell.angle_gamma   90.00
#
_symmetry.space_group_name_H-M   'P 1'
#
loop_
_entity.id
_entity.type
_entity.pdbx_description
1 polymer ?
#
loop_
_entity_poly.entity_id
_entity_poly.type
_entity_poly.pdbx_seq_one_letter_code
_entity_poly.pdbx_strand_id
1 'polypeptide(L)'
;MFDEQLLLLRALLVRQGVLIMENNQLIQQLGWLLCERATLLRHVRLPSYPVRFPSKFDGENAWLPKFLMQMMSYMIVNDDFFCNDAMQVAFMISLLTGEAEEWVVPYIEMDNPVISDYRAFVEEMKQCFGWYDDEDDDDF
;
A
#
# COMPACT_ATOMS: atom_id res chain seq x y z
N MET A 1 -15.10 52.21 35.31
CA MET A 1 -13.94 51.73 34.52
C MET A 1 -13.22 50.58 35.22
N PHE A 2 -12.69 50.74 36.45
CA PHE A 2 -12.01 49.65 37.16
C PHE A 2 -12.92 48.45 37.52
N ASP A 3 -14.17 48.68 37.90
CA ASP A 3 -15.10 47.59 38.25
C ASP A 3 -15.49 46.71 37.05
N GLU A 4 -15.70 47.31 35.87
CA GLU A 4 -15.95 46.58 34.63
C GLU A 4 -14.75 45.72 34.22
N GLN A 5 -13.54 46.26 34.34
CA GLN A 5 -12.31 45.51 34.05
C GLN A 5 -12.13 44.34 35.03
N LEU A 6 -12.45 44.53 36.31
CA LEU A 6 -12.40 43.48 37.33
C LEU A 6 -13.46 42.39 37.08
N LEU A 7 -14.67 42.76 36.68
CA LEU A 7 -15.74 41.84 36.27
C LEU A 7 -15.32 41.01 35.06
N LEU A 8 -14.73 41.65 34.05
CA LEU A 8 -14.29 40.99 32.82
C LEU A 8 -13.12 40.03 33.09
N LEU A 9 -12.17 40.41 33.97
CA LEU A 9 -11.09 39.53 34.42
C LEU A 9 -11.63 38.29 35.15
N ARG A 10 -12.61 38.45 36.04
CA ARG A 10 -13.25 37.32 36.73
C ARG A 10 -13.97 36.40 35.74
N ALA A 11 -14.70 36.96 34.78
CA ALA A 11 -15.37 36.18 33.74
C ALA A 11 -14.38 35.40 32.87
N LEU A 12 -13.24 36.00 32.51
CA LEU A 12 -12.16 35.33 31.78
C LEU A 12 -11.53 34.19 32.59
N LEU A 13 -11.27 34.40 33.88
CA LEU A 13 -10.71 33.35 34.76
C LEU A 13 -11.67 32.17 34.93
N VAL A 14 -12.97 32.44 35.09
CA VAL A 14 -14.00 31.40 35.15
C VAL A 14 -14.04 30.62 33.83
N ARG A 15 -14.06 31.33 32.69
CA ARG A 15 -14.05 30.69 31.36
C ARG A 15 -12.80 29.86 31.12
N GLN A 16 -11.64 30.34 31.55
CA GLN A 16 -10.39 29.60 31.47
C GLN A 16 -10.44 28.32 32.32
N GLY A 17 -11.02 28.39 33.52
CA GLY A 17 -11.23 27.22 34.37
C GLY A 17 -12.13 26.16 33.72
N VAL A 18 -13.22 26.59 33.08
CA VAL A 18 -14.11 25.70 32.32
C VAL A 18 -13.37 25.04 31.16
N LEU A 19 -12.63 25.82 30.36
CA LEU A 19 -11.86 25.29 29.24
C LEU A 19 -10.78 24.28 29.67
N ILE A 20 -10.12 24.52 30.80
CA ILE A 20 -9.14 23.57 31.37
C ILE A 20 -9.85 22.26 31.75
N MET A 21 -11.04 22.36 32.34
CA MET A 21 -11.81 21.19 32.74
C MET A 21 -12.27 20.37 31.54
N GLU A 22 -12.77 21.03 30.49
CA GLU A 22 -13.14 20.41 29.21
C GLU A 22 -11.92 19.76 28.55
N ASN A 23 -10.77 20.43 28.52
CA ASN A 23 -9.56 19.90 27.93
C ASN A 23 -9.09 18.63 28.67
N ASN A 24 -9.10 18.65 29.99
CA ASN A 24 -8.78 17.46 30.80
C ASN A 24 -9.74 16.31 30.54
N GLN A 25 -11.04 16.58 30.36
CA GLN A 25 -12.04 15.58 30.03
C GLN A 25 -11.80 14.97 28.64
N LEU A 26 -11.47 15.79 27.64
CA LEU A 26 -11.12 15.33 26.29
C LEU A 26 -9.86 14.46 26.30
N ILE A 27 -8.82 14.85 27.05
CA ILE A 27 -7.60 14.06 27.21
C ILE A 27 -7.92 12.68 27.79
N GLN A 28 -8.79 12.61 28.80
CA GLN A 28 -9.20 11.33 29.39
C GLN A 28 -9.99 10.46 28.40
N GLN A 29 -10.90 11.06 27.63
CA GLN A 29 -11.65 10.35 26.59
C GLN A 29 -10.73 9.80 25.50
N LEU A 30 -9.76 10.60 25.04
CA LEU A 30 -8.74 10.15 24.09
C LEU A 30 -7.93 8.97 24.65
N GLY A 31 -7.53 9.04 25.92
CA GLY A 31 -6.84 7.93 26.59
C GLY A 31 -7.66 6.64 26.58
N TRP A 32 -8.96 6.74 26.86
CA TRP A 32 -9.88 5.60 26.79
C TRP A 32 -10.00 5.01 25.40
N LEU A 33 -10.23 5.85 24.39
CA LEU A 33 -10.37 5.44 22.99
C LEU A 33 -9.08 4.80 22.46
N LEU A 34 -7.91 5.28 22.88
CA LEU A 34 -6.64 4.67 22.51
C LEU A 34 -6.46 3.27 23.12
N CYS A 35 -6.82 3.09 24.39
CA CYS A 35 -6.80 1.78 25.06
C CYS A 35 -7.79 0.79 24.42
N GLU A 36 -8.99 1.27 24.09
CA GLU A 36 -10.00 0.47 23.40
C GLU A 36 -9.53 0.08 22.00
N ARG A 37 -9.03 1.04 21.21
CA ARG A 37 -8.42 0.77 19.89
C ARG A 37 -7.30 -0.26 20.00
N ALA A 38 -6.38 -0.14 20.96
CA ALA A 38 -5.30 -1.11 21.15
C ALA A 38 -5.85 -2.51 21.51
N THR A 39 -6.94 -2.57 22.25
CA THR A 39 -7.62 -3.82 22.59
C THR A 39 -8.30 -4.42 21.37
N LEU A 40 -9.04 -3.62 20.60
CA LEU A 40 -9.65 -4.05 19.34
C LEU A 40 -8.59 -4.53 18.35
N LEU A 41 -7.48 -3.80 18.19
CA LEU A 41 -6.36 -4.21 17.33
C LEU A 41 -5.71 -5.53 17.78
N ARG A 42 -5.71 -5.86 19.08
CA ARG A 42 -5.26 -7.19 19.55
C ARG A 42 -6.22 -8.31 19.17
N HIS A 43 -7.50 -8.01 19.00
CA HIS A 43 -8.53 -8.97 18.58
C HIS A 43 -8.71 -9.01 17.07
N VAL A 44 -8.28 -7.97 16.35
CA VAL A 44 -8.04 -8.03 14.92
C VAL A 44 -6.90 -9.01 14.71
N ARG A 45 -7.25 -10.27 14.47
CA ARG A 45 -6.35 -11.16 13.77
C ARG A 45 -6.10 -10.49 12.42
N LEU A 46 -4.87 -10.02 12.20
CA LEU A 46 -4.38 -9.84 10.84
C LEU A 46 -4.81 -11.10 10.08
N PRO A 47 -5.44 -10.98 8.90
CA PRO A 47 -5.71 -12.14 8.07
C PRO A 47 -4.42 -12.95 8.07
N SER A 48 -4.48 -14.20 8.53
CA SER A 48 -3.34 -15.11 8.43
C SER A 48 -3.09 -15.19 6.95
N TYR A 49 -2.12 -14.42 6.46
CA TYR A 49 -1.97 -14.17 5.04
C TYR A 49 -1.68 -15.52 4.40
N PRO A 50 -2.67 -16.16 3.74
CA PRO A 50 -2.57 -17.57 3.40
C PRO A 50 -1.55 -17.77 2.27
N VAL A 51 -1.16 -16.68 1.61
CA VAL A 51 -0.25 -16.64 0.48
C VAL A 51 1.14 -16.19 0.96
N ARG A 52 2.18 -16.93 0.57
CA ARG A 52 3.55 -16.50 0.86
C ARG A 52 3.89 -15.26 0.06
N PHE A 53 4.80 -14.44 0.60
CA PHE A 53 5.34 -13.31 -0.15
C PHE A 53 6.00 -13.81 -1.45
N PRO A 54 5.78 -13.13 -2.61
CA PRO A 54 6.31 -13.59 -3.89
C PRO A 54 7.85 -13.62 -3.90
N SER A 55 8.40 -14.54 -4.68
CA SER A 55 9.85 -14.63 -4.90
C SER A 55 10.29 -13.60 -5.93
N LYS A 56 11.58 -13.23 -5.89
CA LYS A 56 12.18 -12.35 -6.88
C LYS A 56 12.27 -13.03 -8.25
N PHE A 57 12.23 -12.24 -9.32
CA PHE A 57 12.35 -12.69 -10.70
C PHE A 57 13.60 -12.09 -11.33
N ASP A 58 14.45 -12.92 -11.92
CA ASP A 58 15.73 -12.52 -12.50
C ASP A 58 15.72 -12.39 -14.03
N GLY A 59 14.66 -12.84 -14.69
CA GLY A 59 14.53 -12.90 -16.15
C GLY A 59 14.43 -14.32 -16.71
N GLU A 60 14.58 -15.36 -15.89
CA GLU A 60 14.53 -16.74 -16.39
C GLU A 60 13.12 -17.14 -16.88
N ASN A 61 12.95 -17.32 -18.20
CA ASN A 61 11.68 -17.66 -18.88
C ASN A 61 10.86 -18.74 -18.15
N ALA A 62 11.51 -19.84 -17.77
CA ALA A 62 10.85 -20.98 -17.12
C ALA A 62 10.16 -20.62 -15.79
N TRP A 63 10.58 -19.52 -15.16
CA TRP A 63 10.02 -19.04 -13.89
C TRP A 63 8.96 -17.96 -14.05
N LEU A 64 8.82 -17.35 -15.23
CA LEU A 64 7.88 -16.25 -15.47
C LEU A 64 6.42 -16.65 -15.11
N PRO A 65 5.89 -17.82 -15.52
CA PRO A 65 4.52 -18.20 -15.17
C PRO A 65 4.32 -18.33 -13.65
N LYS A 66 5.33 -18.88 -12.95
CA LYS A 66 5.29 -19.04 -11.50
C LYS A 66 5.37 -17.71 -10.77
N PHE A 67 6.22 -16.80 -11.25
CA PHE A 67 6.30 -15.44 -10.73
C PHE A 67 4.94 -14.73 -10.84
N LEU A 68 4.34 -14.70 -12.03
CA LEU A 68 3.07 -14.02 -12.27
C LEU A 68 1.91 -14.62 -11.45
N MET A 69 1.88 -15.95 -11.31
CA MET A 69 0.92 -16.62 -10.41
C MET A 69 1.10 -16.19 -8.95
N GLN A 70 2.33 -16.09 -8.45
CA GLN A 70 2.60 -15.62 -7.09
C GLN A 70 2.19 -14.15 -6.91
N MET A 71 2.50 -13.28 -7.87
CA MET A 71 2.10 -11.86 -7.84
C MET A 71 0.59 -11.72 -7.78
N MET A 72 -0.13 -12.37 -8.70
CA MET A 72 -1.60 -12.36 -8.75
C MET A 72 -2.21 -12.86 -7.43
N SER A 73 -1.74 -14.00 -6.94
CA SER A 73 -2.25 -14.58 -5.69
C SER A 73 -2.01 -13.66 -4.49
N TYR A 74 -0.85 -13.01 -4.44
CA TYR A 74 -0.52 -12.09 -3.36
C TYR A 74 -1.34 -10.80 -3.43
N MET A 75 -1.55 -10.25 -4.63
CA MET A 75 -2.32 -9.02 -4.82
C MET A 75 -3.81 -9.22 -4.54
N ILE A 76 -4.40 -10.35 -4.94
CA ILE A 76 -5.83 -10.67 -4.68
C ILE A 76 -6.16 -10.67 -3.18
N VAL A 77 -5.24 -11.16 -2.35
CA VAL A 77 -5.47 -11.24 -0.90
C VAL A 77 -5.20 -9.90 -0.20
N ASN A 78 -4.50 -8.96 -0.86
CA ASN A 78 -4.04 -7.66 -0.35
C ASN A 78 -4.68 -6.54 -1.19
N ASP A 79 -5.89 -6.75 -1.71
CA ASP A 79 -6.56 -5.83 -2.63
C ASP A 79 -6.65 -4.39 -2.07
N ASP A 80 -6.81 -4.26 -0.75
CA ASP A 80 -6.74 -3.00 0.00
C ASP A 80 -5.45 -2.18 -0.26
N PHE A 81 -4.32 -2.84 -0.53
CA PHE A 81 -3.02 -2.21 -0.79
C PHE A 81 -2.74 -1.98 -2.28
N PHE A 82 -3.50 -2.63 -3.17
CA PHE A 82 -3.30 -2.64 -4.62
C PHE A 82 -4.49 -1.96 -5.32
N CYS A 83 -4.80 -0.73 -4.92
CA CYS A 83 -5.99 0.00 -5.34
C CYS A 83 -5.92 0.59 -6.77
N ASN A 84 -4.75 0.54 -7.41
CA ASN A 84 -4.57 0.92 -8.81
C ASN A 84 -3.43 0.13 -9.46
N ASP A 85 -3.44 0.11 -10.79
CA ASP A 85 -2.48 -0.59 -11.64
C ASP A 85 -1.03 -0.14 -11.40
N ALA A 86 -0.79 1.16 -11.21
CA ALA A 86 0.56 1.67 -10.95
C ALA A 86 1.16 1.09 -9.65
N MET A 87 0.36 0.87 -8.60
CA MET A 87 0.82 0.22 -7.36
C MET A 87 1.12 -1.27 -7.57
N GLN A 88 0.34 -1.94 -8.42
CA GLN A 88 0.58 -3.34 -8.78
C GLN A 88 1.88 -3.48 -9.58
N VAL A 89 2.08 -2.62 -10.59
CA VAL A 89 3.30 -2.60 -11.41
C VAL A 89 4.52 -2.23 -10.58
N ALA A 90 4.44 -1.19 -9.74
CA ALA A 90 5.54 -0.81 -8.84
C ALA A 90 5.95 -1.96 -7.90
N PHE A 91 4.99 -2.73 -7.42
CA PHE A 91 5.28 -3.92 -6.61
C PHE A 91 5.95 -5.03 -7.41
N MET A 92 5.52 -5.30 -8.64
CA MET A 92 6.21 -6.23 -9.54
C MET A 92 7.65 -5.80 -9.79
N ILE A 93 7.86 -4.51 -10.13
CA ILE A 93 9.19 -3.92 -10.35
C ILE A 93 10.09 -4.11 -9.14
N SER A 94 9.57 -3.94 -7.92
CA SER A 94 10.35 -4.10 -6.68
C SER A 94 10.89 -5.51 -6.45
N LEU A 95 10.36 -6.50 -7.16
CA LEU A 95 10.77 -7.91 -7.09
C LEU A 95 11.55 -8.37 -8.31
N LEU A 96 11.83 -7.48 -9.27
CA LEU A 96 12.74 -7.75 -10.36
C LEU A 96 14.19 -7.68 -9.85
N THR A 97 15.04 -8.50 -10.45
CA THR A 97 16.48 -8.57 -10.21
C THR A 97 17.21 -8.93 -11.50
N GLY A 98 18.52 -8.74 -11.55
CA GLY A 98 19.32 -9.24 -12.66
C GLY A 98 18.86 -8.66 -14.01
N GLU A 99 18.70 -9.53 -15.01
CA GLU A 99 18.29 -9.14 -16.36
C GLU A 99 16.90 -8.48 -16.37
N ALA A 100 15.96 -8.96 -15.55
CA ALA A 100 14.64 -8.36 -15.47
C ALA A 100 14.62 -6.95 -14.85
N GLU A 101 15.53 -6.68 -13.92
CA GLU A 101 15.71 -5.33 -13.37
C GLU A 101 16.29 -4.38 -14.42
N GLU A 102 17.30 -4.82 -15.18
CA GLU A 102 17.89 -4.03 -16.27
C GLU A 102 16.88 -3.75 -17.39
N TRP A 103 16.03 -4.72 -17.71
CA TRP A 103 14.98 -4.60 -18.73
C TRP A 103 13.98 -3.48 -18.45
N VAL A 104 13.61 -3.25 -17.18
CA VAL A 104 12.57 -2.28 -16.84
C VAL A 104 13.07 -0.82 -16.77
N VAL A 105 14.37 -0.61 -16.58
CA VAL A 105 15.01 0.72 -16.48
C VAL A 105 14.57 1.70 -17.58
N PRO A 106 14.64 1.37 -18.89
CA PRO A 106 14.25 2.31 -19.94
C PRO A 106 12.78 2.73 -19.87
N TYR A 107 11.88 1.83 -19.44
CA TYR A 107 10.46 2.16 -19.28
C TYR A 107 10.25 3.19 -18.16
N ILE A 108 11.04 3.12 -17.09
CA ILE A 108 10.99 4.06 -15.96
C ILE A 108 11.60 5.41 -16.38
N GLU A 109 12.77 5.41 -17.02
CA GLU A 109 13.46 6.64 -17.44
C GLU A 109 12.66 7.45 -18.47
N MET A 110 11.89 6.76 -19.31
CA MET A 110 11.05 7.39 -20.33
C MET A 110 9.64 7.72 -19.86
N ASP A 111 9.30 7.44 -18.59
CA ASP A 111 7.93 7.55 -18.06
C ASP A 111 6.91 6.87 -18.98
N ASN A 112 7.25 5.67 -19.45
CA ASN A 112 6.46 4.95 -20.43
C ASN A 112 5.11 4.57 -19.80
N PRO A 113 3.95 4.85 -20.45
CA PRO A 113 2.63 4.56 -19.87
C PRO A 113 2.44 3.10 -19.41
N VAL A 114 3.21 2.16 -19.97
CA VAL A 114 3.24 0.75 -19.53
C VAL A 114 3.53 0.59 -18.04
N ILE A 115 4.31 1.47 -17.41
CA ILE A 115 4.63 1.36 -15.97
C ILE A 115 3.42 1.69 -15.06
N SER A 116 2.32 2.18 -15.65
CA SER A 116 1.08 2.55 -14.96
C SER A 116 -0.13 1.71 -15.38
N ASP A 117 0.06 0.76 -16.29
CA ASP A 117 -0.99 -0.16 -16.79
C ASP A 117 -0.54 -1.60 -16.52
N TYR A 118 -1.25 -2.26 -15.59
CA TYR A 118 -0.86 -3.60 -15.13
C TYR A 118 -0.93 -4.62 -16.26
N ARG A 119 -1.97 -4.55 -17.09
CA ARG A 119 -2.18 -5.50 -18.18
C ARG A 119 -1.12 -5.32 -19.25
N ALA A 120 -0.83 -4.08 -19.64
CA ALA A 120 0.19 -3.79 -20.63
C ALA A 120 1.58 -4.22 -20.13
N PHE A 121 1.91 -3.94 -18.86
CA PHE A 121 3.17 -4.35 -18.26
C PHE A 121 3.35 -5.87 -18.27
N VAL A 122 2.30 -6.62 -17.89
CA VAL A 122 2.34 -8.09 -17.91
C VAL A 122 2.57 -8.60 -19.34
N GLU A 123 1.85 -8.08 -20.35
CA GLU A 123 2.04 -8.53 -21.74
C GLU A 123 3.45 -8.23 -22.27
N GLU A 124 4.03 -7.07 -21.95
CA GLU A 124 5.43 -6.76 -22.29
C GLU A 124 6.39 -7.75 -21.62
N MET A 125 6.17 -8.13 -20.36
CA MET A 125 6.96 -9.18 -19.71
C MET A 125 6.83 -10.53 -20.43
N LYS A 126 5.62 -10.92 -20.83
CA LYS A 126 5.39 -12.19 -21.55
C LYS A 126 6.12 -12.22 -22.88
N GLN A 127 6.09 -11.11 -23.62
CA GLN A 127 6.77 -10.97 -24.90
C GLN A 127 8.28 -10.96 -24.73
N CYS A 128 8.81 -10.21 -23.76
CA CYS A 128 10.25 -10.10 -23.56
C CYS A 128 10.89 -11.39 -23.03
N PHE A 129 10.22 -12.08 -22.10
CA PHE A 129 10.76 -13.28 -21.45
C PHE A 129 10.22 -14.58 -22.06
N GLY A 130 9.64 -14.54 -23.28
CA GLY A 130 9.36 -15.72 -24.12
C GLY A 130 8.22 -16.65 -23.65
N TRP A 131 7.14 -16.13 -23.05
CA TRP A 131 5.98 -16.97 -22.71
C TRP A 131 5.13 -17.35 -23.95
N TYR A 132 5.39 -16.76 -25.11
CA TYR A 132 4.67 -17.06 -26.35
C TYR A 132 5.51 -17.82 -27.39
N ASP A 133 6.70 -18.32 -27.04
CA ASP A 133 7.57 -19.05 -27.99
C ASP A 133 7.11 -20.52 -28.16
N ASP A 134 6.50 -20.75 -29.34
CA ASP A 134 6.48 -21.97 -30.18
C ASP A 134 5.66 -23.22 -29.78
N GLU A 135 4.32 -23.10 -29.70
CA GLU A 135 3.38 -24.24 -29.88
C GLU A 135 2.38 -24.04 -31.06
N ASP A 136 2.66 -23.13 -32.01
CA ASP A 136 1.80 -22.92 -33.19
C ASP A 136 2.47 -23.34 -34.54
N ASP A 137 3.63 -24.01 -34.51
CA ASP A 137 4.34 -24.50 -35.71
C ASP A 137 4.13 -26.01 -35.99
N ASP A 138 3.12 -26.65 -35.38
CA ASP A 138 2.69 -28.03 -35.70
C ASP A 138 1.31 -28.04 -36.40
N ASP A 139 1.17 -27.26 -37.48
CA ASP A 139 0.06 -27.40 -38.44
C ASP A 139 0.53 -28.14 -39.72
N PHE A 140 0.32 -29.47 -39.70
CA PHE A 140 0.09 -30.44 -40.80
C PHE A 140 0.98 -30.48 -42.06
#